data_AF-A0A1V3WQD3-F1
#
_entry.id   AF-A0A1V3WQD3-F1
#
_cell.length_a   1.000
_cell.length_b   1.000
_cell.length_c   1.000
_cell.angle_alpha   90.00
_cell.angle_beta   90.00
_cell.angle_gamma   90.00
#
_symmetry.space_group_name_H-M   'P 1'
#
loop_
_entity.id
_entity.type
_entity.pdbx_description
1 polymer ?
#
loop_
_entity_poly.entity_id
_entity_poly.type
_entity_poly.pdbx_seq_one_letter_code
_entity_poly.pdbx_strand_id
1 'polypeptide(L)'
;MRQLLTVADIVIEGSRPAALARRRLGPDHIAPQPGRIWLRITGYGDQSGRPAFGDDAAVAGGLVGSAAAGPVFCGDAIADPLAGVEASQAITESLGRGGGELIDVSLAAVAASYAALPLTASTSIYPALPPSPPPPCGAAAELGADNDAVRRLVGQRRSLPC
;
A
#
# COMPACT_ATOMS: atom_id res chain seq x y z
N MET A 1 13.86 -14.44 -1.14
CA MET A 1 12.69 -13.91 -0.40
C MET A 1 12.88 -13.94 1.12
N ARG A 2 12.95 -15.10 1.80
CA ARG A 2 13.11 -15.15 3.26
C ARG A 2 14.32 -14.35 3.78
N GLN A 3 15.46 -14.43 3.09
CA GLN A 3 16.65 -13.64 3.42
C GLN A 3 16.46 -12.12 3.28
N LEU A 4 15.57 -11.66 2.40
CA LEU A 4 15.25 -10.25 2.25
C LEU A 4 14.38 -9.79 3.42
N LEU A 5 13.34 -10.56 3.75
CA LEU A 5 12.46 -10.29 4.89
C LEU A 5 13.22 -10.27 6.23
N THR A 6 14.29 -11.06 6.36
CA THR A 6 15.09 -11.08 7.59
C THR A 6 15.92 -9.83 7.82
N VAL A 7 16.19 -9.03 6.78
CA VAL A 7 17.04 -7.82 6.87
C VAL A 7 16.29 -6.52 6.59
N ALA A 8 15.01 -6.60 6.20
CA ALA A 8 14.19 -5.44 5.93
C ALA A 8 13.79 -4.74 7.23
N ASP A 9 13.99 -3.42 7.29
CA ASP A 9 13.51 -2.59 8.40
C ASP A 9 11.99 -2.35 8.28
N ILE A 10 11.50 -2.26 7.05
CA ILE A 10 10.09 -2.05 6.73
C ILE A 10 9.69 -3.07 5.67
N VAL A 11 8.62 -3.82 5.94
CA VAL A 11 7.98 -4.72 4.97
C VAL A 11 6.64 -4.13 4.60
N ILE A 12 6.43 -3.84 3.32
CA ILE A 12 5.15 -3.39 2.78
C ILE A 12 4.58 -4.54 1.95
N GLU A 13 3.36 -4.97 2.27
CA GLU A 13 2.70 -6.03 1.52
C GLU A 13 1.23 -5.72 1.27
N GLY A 14 0.78 -6.01 0.04
CA GLY A 14 -0.63 -5.98 -0.36
C GLY A 14 -1.16 -7.38 -0.67
N SER A 15 -0.56 -8.43 -0.09
CA SER A 15 -0.97 -9.78 -0.41
C SER A 15 -2.26 -10.12 0.33
N ARG A 16 -3.05 -11.05 -0.25
CA ARG A 16 -4.10 -11.71 0.52
C ARG A 16 -3.47 -12.36 1.76
N PRO A 17 -4.04 -12.21 2.98
CA PRO A 17 -3.43 -12.77 4.20
C PRO A 17 -3.04 -14.25 4.08
N ALA A 18 -3.90 -15.06 3.45
CA ALA A 18 -3.65 -16.48 3.21
C ALA A 18 -2.48 -16.76 2.23
N ALA A 19 -2.10 -15.82 1.37
CA ALA A 19 -1.05 -16.02 0.37
C ALA A 19 0.35 -16.07 1.01
N LEU A 20 0.68 -15.13 1.89
CA LEU A 20 1.95 -15.15 2.61
C LEU A 20 1.98 -16.21 3.71
N ALA A 21 0.87 -16.43 4.41
CA ALA A 21 0.77 -17.47 5.43
C ALA A 21 1.08 -18.86 4.86
N ARG A 22 0.49 -19.23 3.71
CA ARG A 22 0.79 -20.51 3.02
C ARG A 22 2.26 -20.69 2.65
N ARG A 23 2.97 -19.59 2.38
CA ARG A 23 4.40 -19.61 2.04
C ARG A 23 5.30 -19.45 3.27
N ARG A 24 4.71 -19.33 4.46
CA ARG A 24 5.38 -19.02 5.74
C ARG A 24 6.21 -17.73 5.65
N LEU A 25 5.72 -16.72 4.94
CA LEU A 25 6.41 -15.44 4.70
C LEU A 25 5.73 -14.27 5.44
N GLY A 26 4.77 -14.54 6.31
CA GLY A 26 4.11 -13.51 7.12
C GLY A 26 4.90 -13.12 8.38
N PRO A 27 4.42 -12.10 9.11
CA PRO A 27 5.06 -11.58 10.32
C PRO A 27 5.25 -12.68 11.39
N ASP A 28 4.31 -13.62 11.51
CA ASP A 28 4.39 -14.74 12.47
C ASP A 28 5.47 -15.79 12.14
N HIS A 29 6.08 -15.70 10.96
CA HIS A 29 7.03 -16.69 10.45
C HIS A 29 8.43 -16.14 10.19
N ILE A 30 8.63 -14.84 10.39
CA ILE A 30 9.91 -14.16 10.26
C ILE A 30 10.28 -13.66 11.65
N ALA A 31 11.51 -13.92 12.08
CA ALA A 31 11.96 -13.50 13.42
C ALA A 31 11.75 -11.99 13.59
N PRO A 32 11.16 -11.55 14.72
CA PRO A 32 10.97 -10.14 15.00
C PRO A 32 12.34 -9.46 15.14
N GLN A 33 12.41 -8.20 14.71
CA GLN A 33 13.58 -7.34 14.86
C GLN A 33 13.11 -6.06 15.55
N PRO A 34 13.82 -5.57 16.58
CA PRO A 34 13.49 -4.29 17.21
C PRO A 34 13.35 -3.19 16.16
N GLY A 35 12.28 -2.42 16.24
CA GLY A 35 11.99 -1.34 15.32
C GLY A 35 11.47 -1.74 13.93
N ARG A 36 11.38 -3.04 13.59
CA ARG A 36 10.82 -3.45 12.30
C ARG A 36 9.35 -3.07 12.19
N ILE A 37 8.97 -2.49 11.06
CA ILE A 37 7.58 -2.18 10.74
C ILE A 37 7.08 -3.17 9.68
N TRP A 38 5.90 -3.75 9.92
CA TRP A 38 5.21 -4.57 8.94
C TRP A 38 3.90 -3.92 8.55
N LEU A 39 3.86 -3.28 7.39
CA LEU A 39 2.66 -2.66 6.84
C LEU A 39 1.92 -3.64 5.93
N ARG A 40 0.63 -3.82 6.19
CA ARG A 40 -0.28 -4.60 5.35
C ARG A 40 -1.33 -3.67 4.75
N ILE A 41 -1.46 -3.68 3.43
CA ILE A 41 -2.52 -2.99 2.71
C ILE A 41 -3.54 -4.03 2.25
N THR A 42 -4.78 -3.89 2.69
CA THR A 42 -5.88 -4.83 2.41
C THR A 42 -7.04 -4.08 1.77
N GLY A 43 -7.91 -4.80 1.05
CA GLY A 43 -9.09 -4.16 0.45
C GLY A 43 -10.12 -3.69 1.49
N TYR A 44 -10.46 -4.57 2.43
CA TYR A 44 -11.57 -4.38 3.36
C TYR A 44 -11.21 -4.73 4.81
N GLY A 45 -9.93 -4.73 5.17
CA GLY A 45 -9.44 -5.17 6.47
C GLY A 45 -9.03 -6.64 6.52
N ASP A 46 -8.45 -7.02 7.66
CA ASP A 46 -7.81 -8.32 7.91
C ASP A 46 -8.78 -9.52 7.90
N GLN A 47 -10.04 -9.30 8.30
CA GLN A 47 -11.08 -10.34 8.31
C GLN A 47 -11.65 -10.66 6.93
N SER A 48 -11.33 -9.85 5.91
CA SER A 48 -11.86 -10.04 4.56
C SER A 48 -10.84 -10.73 3.66
N GLY A 49 -11.16 -11.94 3.20
CA GLY A 49 -10.39 -12.65 2.18
C GLY A 49 -10.65 -12.17 0.74
N ARG A 50 -11.52 -11.17 0.56
CA ARG A 50 -11.95 -10.69 -0.75
C ARG A 50 -10.88 -9.81 -1.40
N PRO A 51 -10.58 -9.99 -2.70
CA PRO A 51 -9.76 -9.03 -3.43
C PRO A 51 -10.48 -7.69 -3.54
N ALA A 52 -9.70 -6.62 -3.63
CA ALA A 52 -10.19 -5.30 -3.98
C ALA A 52 -9.20 -4.61 -4.92
N PHE A 53 -9.75 -3.71 -5.71
CA PHE A 53 -9.08 -2.68 -6.51
C PHE A 53 -9.51 -1.31 -5.95
N GLY A 54 -8.80 -0.25 -6.34
CA GLY A 54 -9.08 1.09 -5.83
C GLY A 54 -10.53 1.54 -6.00
N ASP A 55 -11.17 1.23 -7.13
CA ASP A 55 -12.56 1.66 -7.41
C ASP A 55 -13.59 0.93 -6.55
N ASP A 56 -13.53 -0.41 -6.43
CA ASP A 56 -14.50 -1.14 -5.62
C ASP A 56 -14.30 -0.89 -4.13
N ALA A 57 -13.06 -0.70 -3.69
CA ALA A 57 -12.79 -0.26 -2.32
C ALA A 57 -13.31 1.16 -2.06
N ALA A 58 -13.17 2.09 -3.01
CA ALA A 58 -13.73 3.44 -2.91
C ALA A 58 -15.26 3.38 -2.78
N VAL A 59 -15.92 2.59 -3.64
CA VAL A 59 -17.37 2.37 -3.56
C VAL A 59 -17.79 1.75 -2.23
N ALA A 60 -17.07 0.73 -1.75
CA ALA A 60 -17.36 0.09 -0.47
C ALA A 60 -17.16 1.03 0.73
N GLY A 61 -16.21 1.97 0.64
CA GLY A 61 -16.03 3.04 1.61
C GLY A 61 -17.03 4.19 1.45
N GLY A 62 -17.86 4.20 0.42
CA GLY A 62 -18.81 5.28 0.15
C GLY A 62 -18.18 6.53 -0.49
N LEU A 63 -16.93 6.46 -0.93
CA LEU A 63 -16.26 7.54 -1.66
C LEU A 63 -16.68 7.51 -3.14
N VAL A 64 -17.92 7.95 -3.39
CA VAL A 64 -18.53 7.99 -4.72
C VAL A 64 -19.07 9.38 -5.03
N GLY A 65 -18.89 9.80 -6.28
CA GLY A 65 -19.50 11.01 -6.81
C GLY A 65 -20.94 10.76 -7.24
N SER A 66 -21.65 11.85 -7.56
CA SER A 66 -23.02 11.81 -8.05
C SER A 66 -23.16 12.60 -9.35
N ALA A 67 -23.81 11.99 -10.34
CA ALA A 67 -24.18 12.60 -11.61
C ALA A 67 -25.67 12.35 -11.90
N ALA A 68 -26.24 13.05 -12.88
CA ALA A 68 -27.65 12.89 -13.25
C ALA A 68 -28.03 11.45 -13.64
N ALA A 69 -27.07 10.68 -14.18
CA ALA A 69 -27.24 9.29 -14.57
C ALA A 69 -27.02 8.28 -13.43
N GLY A 70 -26.63 8.73 -12.23
CA GLY A 70 -26.34 7.88 -11.08
C GLY A 70 -24.94 8.11 -10.47
N PRO A 71 -24.47 7.17 -9.64
CA PRO A 71 -23.16 7.29 -9.00
C PRO A 71 -22.03 7.19 -10.03
N VAL A 72 -20.96 7.95 -9.80
CA VAL A 72 -19.74 7.95 -10.61
C VAL A 72 -18.52 7.82 -9.71
N PHE A 73 -17.40 7.32 -10.23
CA PHE A 73 -16.16 7.29 -9.47
C PHE A 73 -15.65 8.72 -9.20
N CYS A 74 -15.13 8.97 -8.00
CA CYS A 74 -14.53 10.26 -7.64
C CYS A 74 -13.19 10.51 -8.38
N GLY A 75 -12.56 9.44 -8.87
CA GLY A 75 -11.28 9.45 -9.58
C GLY A 75 -10.91 8.03 -10.02
N ASP A 76 -9.80 7.89 -10.73
CA ASP A 76 -9.29 6.60 -11.18
C ASP A 76 -8.66 5.84 -10.01
N ALA A 77 -9.26 4.70 -9.64
CA ALA A 77 -8.81 3.82 -8.57
C ALA A 77 -8.50 4.56 -7.26
N ILE A 78 -9.31 5.58 -6.91
CA ILE A 78 -8.92 6.63 -5.94
C ILE A 78 -8.52 6.12 -4.55
N ALA A 79 -9.04 4.96 -4.10
CA ALA A 79 -8.65 4.39 -2.82
C ALA A 79 -7.17 3.95 -2.78
N ASP A 80 -6.57 3.57 -3.91
CA ASP A 80 -5.18 3.11 -3.99
C ASP A 80 -4.16 4.22 -3.63
N PRO A 81 -4.17 5.40 -4.29
CA PRO A 81 -3.25 6.48 -3.92
C PRO A 81 -3.56 7.05 -2.53
N LEU A 82 -4.83 7.13 -2.11
CA LEU A 82 -5.19 7.59 -0.77
C LEU A 82 -4.61 6.67 0.30
N ALA A 83 -4.83 5.35 0.18
CA ALA A 83 -4.28 4.40 1.12
C ALA A 83 -2.74 4.37 1.10
N GLY A 84 -2.11 4.61 -0.06
CA GLY A 84 -0.66 4.76 -0.17
C GLY A 84 -0.13 5.95 0.64
N VAL A 85 -0.80 7.10 0.60
CA VAL A 85 -0.43 8.28 1.40
C VAL A 85 -0.64 8.03 2.88
N GLU A 86 -1.80 7.50 3.29
CA GLU A 86 -2.09 7.17 4.69
C GLU A 86 -1.09 6.12 5.24
N ALA A 87 -0.76 5.11 4.44
CA ALA A 87 0.27 4.13 4.76
C ALA A 87 1.65 4.75 4.98
N SER A 88 2.05 5.68 4.10
CA SER A 88 3.32 6.40 4.22
C SER A 88 3.37 7.25 5.49
N GLN A 89 2.27 7.90 5.83
CA GLN A 89 2.15 8.67 7.08
C GLN A 89 2.26 7.73 8.29
N ALA A 90 1.51 6.63 8.31
CA ALA A 90 1.53 5.67 9.41
C ALA A 90 2.93 5.07 9.64
N ILE A 91 3.66 4.74 8.57
CA ILE A 91 5.07 4.33 8.66
C ILE A 91 5.93 5.44 9.27
N THR A 92 5.78 6.68 8.83
CA THR A 92 6.59 7.81 9.31
C THR A 92 6.37 8.06 10.80
N GLU A 93 5.11 8.05 11.24
CA GLU A 93 4.76 8.17 12.64
C GLU A 93 5.28 7.01 13.48
N SER A 94 5.20 5.78 12.95
CA SER A 94 5.75 4.58 13.57
C SER A 94 7.25 4.68 13.78
N LEU A 95 8.00 5.10 12.76
CA LEU A 95 9.44 5.37 12.86
C LEU A 95 9.75 6.39 13.96
N GLY A 96 8.93 7.45 14.09
CA GLY A 96 9.07 8.45 15.15
C GLY A 96 8.88 7.89 16.56
N ARG A 97 8.13 6.79 16.73
CA ARG A 97 7.95 6.06 17.99
C ARG A 97 8.96 4.94 18.22
N GLY A 98 9.91 4.75 17.29
CA GLY A 98 10.92 3.68 17.34
C GLY A 98 10.53 2.40 16.60
N GLY A 99 9.41 2.37 15.88
CA GLY A 99 8.95 1.24 15.08
C GLY A 99 8.49 0.04 15.91
N GLY A 100 8.58 -1.17 15.33
CA GLY A 100 8.30 -2.42 16.03
C GLY A 100 6.83 -2.85 16.00
N GLU A 101 6.03 -2.28 15.10
CA GLU A 101 4.60 -2.52 15.01
C GLU A 101 4.20 -3.15 13.66
N LEU A 102 3.04 -3.80 13.71
CA LEU A 102 2.33 -4.25 12.53
C LEU A 102 1.16 -3.28 12.29
N ILE A 103 1.11 -2.72 11.10
CA ILE A 103 0.16 -1.68 10.69
C ILE A 103 -0.75 -2.26 9.61
N ASP A 104 -2.06 -2.14 9.81
CA ASP A 104 -3.06 -2.51 8.80
C ASP A 104 -3.72 -1.27 8.21
N VAL A 105 -3.70 -1.18 6.89
CA VAL A 105 -4.40 -0.15 6.12
C VAL A 105 -5.43 -0.85 5.24
N SER A 106 -6.70 -0.46 5.39
CA SER A 106 -7.80 -0.95 4.57
C SER A 106 -8.18 0.11 3.54
N LEU A 107 -8.12 -0.23 2.25
CA LEU A 107 -8.50 0.67 1.15
C LEU A 107 -9.90 1.25 1.38
N ALA A 108 -10.88 0.40 1.73
CA ALA A 108 -12.26 0.82 1.96
C ALA A 108 -12.41 1.66 3.23
N ALA A 109 -11.65 1.38 4.29
CA ALA A 109 -11.69 2.19 5.51
C ALA A 109 -11.08 3.57 5.30
N VAL A 110 -9.97 3.65 4.54
CA VAL A 110 -9.39 4.93 4.13
C VAL A 110 -10.39 5.71 3.28
N ALA A 111 -10.97 5.09 2.26
CA ALA A 111 -12.00 5.73 1.43
C ALA A 111 -13.18 6.25 2.27
N ALA A 112 -13.64 5.49 3.26
CA ALA A 112 -14.70 5.92 4.17
C ALA A 112 -14.32 7.15 5.01
N SER A 113 -13.08 7.23 5.49
CA SER A 113 -12.58 8.41 6.19
C SER A 113 -12.61 9.66 5.31
N TYR A 114 -12.21 9.53 4.04
CA TYR A 114 -12.27 10.64 3.08
C TYR A 114 -13.70 11.00 2.67
N ALA A 115 -14.60 10.01 2.53
CA ALA A 115 -16.01 10.23 2.22
C ALA A 115 -16.74 10.99 3.33
N ALA A 116 -16.28 10.90 4.58
CA ALA A 116 -16.83 11.62 5.72
C ALA A 116 -16.38 13.09 5.80
N LEU A 117 -15.38 13.51 5.01
CA LEU A 117 -14.92 14.90 4.99
C LEU A 117 -15.98 15.80 4.32
N PRO A 118 -16.14 17.04 4.80
CA PRO A 118 -17.05 17.98 4.18
C PRO A 118 -16.60 18.30 2.74
N LEU A 119 -17.55 18.28 1.81
CA LEU A 119 -17.28 18.73 0.45
C LEU A 119 -16.95 20.21 0.44
N THR A 120 -15.85 20.57 -0.21
CA THR A 120 -15.41 21.95 -0.38
C THR A 120 -15.19 22.24 -1.86
N ALA A 121 -15.40 23.49 -2.26
CA ALA A 121 -15.03 23.91 -3.60
C ALA A 121 -13.51 23.81 -3.76
N SER A 122 -13.06 23.21 -4.87
CA SER A 122 -11.64 23.13 -5.18
C SER A 122 -11.04 24.55 -5.23
N THR A 123 -9.97 24.76 -4.48
CA THR A 123 -9.17 25.99 -4.53
C THR A 123 -8.03 25.89 -5.53
N SER A 124 -7.87 24.74 -6.20
CA SER A 124 -6.86 24.55 -7.24
C SER A 124 -7.15 25.45 -8.43
N ILE A 125 -6.17 26.28 -8.80
CA ILE A 125 -6.19 27.07 -10.03
C ILE A 125 -5.86 26.22 -11.28
N TYR A 126 -5.38 24.99 -11.08
CA TYR A 126 -5.10 24.07 -12.17
C TYR A 126 -6.36 23.27 -12.51
N PRO A 127 -6.86 23.36 -13.76
CA PRO A 127 -7.97 22.53 -14.18
C PRO A 127 -7.54 21.06 -14.16
N ALA A 128 -8.43 20.18 -13.70
CA ALA A 128 -8.26 18.75 -13.89
C ALA A 128 -8.34 18.48 -15.40
N LEU A 129 -7.21 18.13 -16.02
CA LEU A 129 -7.19 17.75 -17.42
C LEU A 129 -7.91 16.41 -17.58
N PRO A 130 -8.58 16.17 -18.72
CA PRO A 130 -9.09 14.86 -19.02
C PRO A 130 -7.95 13.83 -18.98
N PRO A 131 -8.19 12.61 -18.46
CA PRO A 131 -7.17 11.58 -18.40
C PRO A 131 -6.61 11.33 -19.82
N SER A 132 -5.30 11.34 -19.93
CA SER A 132 -4.59 11.02 -21.17
C SER A 132 -3.70 9.80 -20.93
N PRO A 133 -3.61 8.87 -21.90
CA PRO A 133 -2.73 7.73 -21.76
C PRO A 133 -1.29 8.23 -21.59
N PRO A 134 -0.52 7.68 -20.63
CA PRO A 134 0.87 8.05 -20.47
C PRO A 134 1.64 7.75 -21.76
N PRO A 135 2.67 8.55 -22.10
CA PRO A 135 3.51 8.26 -23.25
C PRO A 135 4.11 6.85 -23.10
N PRO A 136 4.31 6.11 -24.21
CA PRO A 136 4.89 4.78 -24.14
C PRO A 136 6.25 4.84 -23.47
N CYS A 137 6.35 4.25 -22.28
CA CYS A 137 7.61 4.02 -21.62
C CYS A 137 8.37 2.90 -22.35
N GLY A 138 9.70 2.93 -22.31
CA GLY A 138 10.53 1.85 -22.85
C GLY A 138 10.16 0.48 -22.24
N ALA A 139 10.65 -0.60 -22.86
CA ALA A 139 10.42 -1.95 -22.36
C ALA A 139 10.82 -2.06 -20.89
N ALA A 140 9.97 -2.69 -20.07
CA ALA A 140 10.31 -3.01 -18.69
C ALA A 140 11.55 -3.91 -18.67
N ALA A 141 12.35 -3.80 -17.59
CA ALA A 141 13.46 -4.71 -17.37
C ALA A 141 13.00 -6.16 -17.35
N GLU A 142 13.87 -7.07 -17.80
CA GLU A 142 13.59 -8.50 -17.75
C GLU A 142 13.41 -8.98 -16.30
N LEU A 143 12.61 -10.04 -16.11
CA LEU A 143 12.42 -10.65 -14.81
C LEU A 143 13.76 -11.08 -14.22
N GLY A 144 14.11 -10.48 -13.08
CA GLY A 144 15.32 -10.82 -12.35
C GLY A 144 16.58 -10.05 -12.76
N ALA A 145 16.48 -9.05 -13.63
CA ALA A 145 17.59 -8.17 -14.01
C ALA A 145 18.33 -7.59 -12.77
N ASP A 146 17.59 -7.29 -11.70
CA ASP A 146 18.15 -6.69 -10.48
C ASP A 146 18.48 -7.69 -9.35
N ASN A 147 18.35 -9.00 -9.60
CA ASN A 147 18.51 -10.02 -8.55
C ASN A 147 19.87 -9.96 -7.86
N ASP A 148 20.95 -9.72 -8.62
CA ASP A 148 22.30 -9.66 -8.06
C ASP A 148 22.52 -8.40 -7.22
N ALA A 149 21.90 -7.28 -7.60
CA ALA A 149 21.92 -6.06 -6.79
C ALA A 149 21.21 -6.29 -5.45
N VAL A 150 20.03 -6.92 -5.47
CA VAL A 150 19.29 -7.28 -4.26
C VAL A 150 20.10 -8.25 -3.38
N ARG A 151 20.75 -9.26 -3.97
CA ARG A 151 21.61 -10.20 -3.20
C ARG A 151 22.78 -9.49 -2.52
N ARG A 152 23.42 -8.51 -3.18
CA ARG A 152 24.49 -7.71 -2.58
C ARG A 152 23.98 -6.87 -1.41
N LEU A 153 22.83 -6.19 -1.55
CA LEU A 153 22.20 -5.42 -0.47
C LEU A 153 21.91 -6.29 0.75
N VAL A 154 21.33 -7.47 0.52
CA VAL A 154 21.07 -8.44 1.60
C VAL A 154 22.37 -8.90 2.27
N GLY A 155 23.40 -9.20 1.49
CA GLY A 155 24.72 -9.57 2.01
C GLY A 155 25.30 -8.49 2.94
N GLN A 156 25.30 -7.24 2.50
CA GLN A 156 25.79 -6.09 3.27
C GLN A 156 25.05 -5.92 4.60
N ARG A 157 23.70 -5.99 4.58
CA ARG A 157 22.89 -5.86 5.80
C ARG A 157 23.12 -6.99 6.81
N ARG A 158 23.44 -8.21 6.36
CA ARG A 158 23.76 -9.33 7.27
C ARG A 158 25.15 -9.24 7.89
N SER A 159 26.05 -8.47 7.30
CA SER A 159 27.44 -8.32 7.76
C SER A 159 27.64 -7.16 8.73
N LEU A 160 26.66 -6.27 8.90
CA LEU A 160 26.72 -5.21 9.90
C LEU A 160 26.53 -5.81 11.30
N PRO A 161 27.49 -5.64 12.22
CA PRO A 161 27.30 -6.06 13.61
C PRO A 161 26.17 -5.25 14.26
N CYS A 162 25.34 -5.94 15.04
CA CYS A 162 24.25 -5.36 15.83
C CYS A 162 24.76 -4.31 16.83
#